data_AF-A0A8B5UHB3-F1
#
_entry.id   AF-A0A8B5UHB3-F1
#
_cell.length_a   1.000
_cell.length_b   1.000
_cell.length_c   1.000
_cell.angle_alpha   90.00
_cell.angle_beta   90.00
_cell.angle_gamma   90.00
#
_symmetry.space_group_name_H-M   'P 1'
#
loop_
_entity.id
_entity.type
_entity.pdbx_description
1 polymer ?
#
loop_
_entity_poly.entity_id
_entity_poly.type
_entity_poly.pdbx_seq_one_letter_code
_entity_poly.pdbx_strand_id
1 'polypeptide(L)'
;MRDDQIERIKVMSEDIAEDMLKTAYVALETPLDSKQARGDKGFMYKIVKDQAGVIATIQRILDIKSGKIPPISATQATQEKYEQQLIEKAEKEAEKLKQRVS
;
A
#
# COMPACT_ATOMS: atom_id res chain seq x y z
N MET A 1 -9.55 8.22 8.30
CA MET A 1 -9.94 7.72 6.96
C MET A 1 -11.10 6.75 7.17
N ARG A 2 -12.17 6.91 6.40
CA ARG A 2 -13.41 6.14 6.52
C ARG A 2 -13.24 4.74 5.91
N ASP A 3 -14.17 3.82 6.17
CA ASP A 3 -14.08 2.43 5.70
C ASP A 3 -14.26 2.33 4.18
N ASP A 4 -15.12 3.17 3.58
CA ASP A 4 -15.28 3.28 2.11
C ASP A 4 -13.97 3.68 1.42
N GLN A 5 -13.15 4.50 2.08
CA GLN A 5 -11.84 4.91 1.56
C GLN A 5 -10.80 3.79 1.68
N ILE A 6 -10.88 2.93 2.70
CA ILE A 6 -10.01 1.75 2.82
C ILE A 6 -10.29 0.79 1.67
N GLU A 7 -11.58 0.52 1.44
CA GLU A 7 -11.98 -0.45 0.44
C GLU A 7 -11.60 0.02 -0.97
N ARG A 8 -11.83 1.30 -1.29
CA ARG A 8 -11.38 1.89 -2.55
C ARG A 8 -9.87 1.80 -2.74
N ILE A 9 -9.07 1.99 -1.68
CA ILE A 9 -7.62 1.90 -1.77
C ILE A 9 -7.15 0.46 -1.99
N LYS A 10 -7.83 -0.53 -1.39
CA LYS A 10 -7.53 -1.95 -1.64
C LYS A 10 -7.83 -2.33 -3.09
N VAL A 11 -9.02 -1.99 -3.59
CA VAL A 11 -9.39 -2.22 -5.00
C VAL A 11 -8.40 -1.55 -5.94
N MET A 12 -8.04 -0.29 -5.68
CA MET A 12 -7.03 0.41 -6.47
C MET A 12 -5.66 -0.29 -6.42
N SER A 13 -5.27 -0.87 -5.28
CA SER A 13 -4.02 -1.63 -5.18
C SER A 13 -4.07 -2.93 -6.01
N GLU A 14 -5.23 -3.57 -6.11
CA GLU A 14 -5.44 -4.76 -6.94
C GLU A 14 -5.39 -4.41 -8.43
N ASP A 15 -6.05 -3.31 -8.83
CA ASP A 15 -6.02 -2.81 -10.22
C ASP A 15 -4.58 -2.51 -10.67
N ILE A 16 -3.80 -1.81 -9.82
CA ILE A 16 -2.39 -1.51 -10.12
C ILE A 16 -1.56 -2.80 -10.21
N ALA A 17 -1.86 -3.81 -9.39
CA ALA A 17 -1.17 -5.10 -9.46
C ALA A 17 -1.49 -5.84 -10.77
N GLU A 18 -2.74 -5.79 -11.24
CA GLU A 18 -3.14 -6.36 -12.53
C GLU A 18 -2.43 -5.65 -13.70
N ASP A 19 -2.43 -4.32 -13.71
CA ASP A 19 -1.72 -3.53 -14.73
C ASP A 19 -0.21 -3.78 -14.70
N MET A 20 0.35 -4.01 -13.52
CA MET A 20 1.76 -4.38 -13.37
C MET A 20 2.06 -5.73 -14.00
N LEU A 21 1.17 -6.73 -13.83
CA LEU A 21 1.32 -8.03 -14.49
C LEU A 21 1.27 -7.89 -16.01
N LYS A 22 0.28 -7.15 -16.55
CA LYS A 22 0.18 -6.89 -18.00
C LYS A 22 1.45 -6.23 -18.54
N THR A 23 1.95 -5.21 -17.84
CA THR A 23 3.18 -4.49 -18.21
C THR A 23 4.39 -5.43 -18.18
N ALA A 24 4.48 -6.31 -17.18
CA ALA A 24 5.56 -7.28 -17.07
C ALA A 24 5.50 -8.34 -18.19
N TYR A 25 4.31 -8.80 -18.58
CA TYR A 25 4.13 -9.70 -19.71
C TYR A 25 4.63 -9.07 -21.01
N VAL A 26 4.24 -7.83 -21.28
CA VAL A 26 4.74 -7.10 -22.46
C VAL A 26 6.26 -6.99 -22.41
N ALA A 27 6.86 -6.66 -21.26
CA ALA A 27 8.32 -6.63 -21.12
C ALA A 27 8.97 -7.99 -21.43
N LEU A 28 8.37 -9.10 -20.98
CA LEU A 28 8.90 -10.44 -21.22
C LEU A 28 8.87 -10.79 -22.71
N GLU A 29 7.79 -10.46 -23.40
CA GLU A 29 7.59 -10.70 -24.83
C GLU A 29 8.43 -9.78 -25.73
N THR A 30 8.85 -8.61 -25.23
CA THR A 30 9.73 -7.72 -26.00
C THR A 30 11.10 -8.36 -26.26
N PRO A 31 11.56 -8.44 -27.52
CA PRO A 31 12.84 -9.05 -27.87
C PRO A 31 14.05 -8.20 -27.43
N LEU A 32 15.25 -8.76 -27.57
CA LEU A 32 16.52 -8.15 -27.17
C LEU A 32 17.54 -8.05 -28.32
N ASP A 33 17.10 -8.36 -29.53
CA ASP A 33 17.90 -8.47 -30.76
C ASP A 33 18.41 -7.13 -31.28
N SER A 34 17.68 -6.04 -31.04
CA SER A 34 18.05 -4.70 -31.48
C SER A 34 18.27 -3.73 -30.32
N LYS A 35 18.92 -2.59 -30.60
CA LYS A 35 19.08 -1.51 -29.62
C LYS A 35 17.72 -0.91 -29.23
N GLN A 36 16.81 -0.79 -30.19
CA GLN A 36 15.46 -0.28 -29.96
C GLN A 36 14.68 -1.23 -29.05
N ALA A 37 14.65 -2.53 -29.38
CA ALA A 37 13.94 -3.53 -28.59
C ALA A 37 14.47 -3.63 -27.14
N ARG A 38 15.79 -3.49 -26.96
CA ARG A 38 16.40 -3.35 -25.62
C ARG A 38 15.90 -2.12 -24.86
N GLY A 39 15.79 -0.98 -25.55
CA GLY A 39 15.24 0.26 -25.00
C GLY A 39 13.78 0.10 -24.57
N ASP A 40 12.96 -0.47 -25.45
CA ASP A 40 11.53 -0.72 -25.20
C ASP A 40 11.33 -1.69 -24.03
N LYS A 41 12.10 -2.78 -23.98
CA LYS A 41 12.08 -3.73 -22.86
C LYS A 41 12.49 -3.06 -21.55
N GLY A 42 13.55 -2.25 -21.57
CA GLY A 42 14.01 -1.49 -20.41
C GLY A 42 12.96 -0.48 -19.92
N PHE A 43 12.27 0.19 -20.84
CA PHE A 43 11.18 1.10 -20.52
C PHE A 43 10.01 0.40 -19.82
N MET A 44 9.58 -0.76 -20.33
CA MET A 44 8.51 -1.54 -19.69
C MET A 44 8.90 -2.01 -18.27
N TYR A 45 10.13 -2.49 -18.07
CA TYR A 45 10.59 -2.84 -16.72
C TYR A 45 10.65 -1.65 -15.77
N LYS A 46 10.93 -0.44 -16.28
CA LYS A 46 10.88 0.77 -15.47
C LYS A 46 9.45 1.06 -15.00
N ILE A 47 8.46 0.94 -15.88
CA ILE A 47 7.04 1.11 -15.51
C ILE A 47 6.65 0.10 -14.42
N VAL A 48 7.02 -1.18 -14.57
CA VAL A 48 6.77 -2.22 -13.54
C VAL A 48 7.37 -1.83 -12.19
N LYS A 49 8.61 -1.32 -12.18
CA LYS A 49 9.27 -0.85 -10.96
C LYS A 49 8.52 0.32 -10.32
N ASP A 50 8.07 1.28 -11.13
CA ASP A 50 7.34 2.45 -10.64
C ASP A 50 5.97 2.04 -10.06
N GLN A 51 5.25 1.11 -10.72
CA GLN A 51 4.00 0.52 -10.20
C GLN A 51 4.22 -0.21 -8.86
N ALA A 52 5.28 -1.00 -8.74
CA ALA A 52 5.65 -1.66 -7.48
C ALA A 52 5.91 -0.66 -6.35
N GLY A 53 6.54 0.49 -6.67
CA GLY A 53 6.73 1.58 -5.73
C GLY A 53 5.42 2.16 -5.22
N VAL A 54 4.44 2.37 -6.10
CA VAL A 54 3.10 2.87 -5.73
C VAL A 54 2.39 1.89 -4.80
N ILE A 55 2.39 0.59 -5.12
CA ILE A 55 1.79 -0.45 -4.27
C ILE A 55 2.42 -0.45 -2.87
N ALA A 56 3.76 -0.37 -2.79
CA ALA A 56 4.46 -0.33 -1.51
C ALA A 56 4.07 0.91 -0.67
N THR A 57 3.90 2.07 -1.32
CA THR A 57 3.42 3.29 -0.66
C THR A 57 1.99 3.14 -0.15
N ILE A 58 1.09 2.55 -0.94
CA ILE A 58 -0.29 2.28 -0.53
C ILE A 58 -0.34 1.36 0.69
N GLN A 59 0.39 0.24 0.64
CA GLN A 59 0.43 -0.70 1.77
C GLN A 59 0.97 -0.02 3.03
N ARG A 60 2.00 0.82 2.89
CA ARG A 60 2.55 1.58 4.00
C ARG A 60 1.51 2.52 4.63
N ILE A 61 0.68 3.19 3.83
CA ILE A 61 -0.40 4.05 4.33
C ILE A 61 -1.45 3.21 5.10
N LEU A 62 -1.79 2.03 4.59
CA LEU A 62 -2.72 1.11 5.26
C LEU A 62 -2.15 0.61 6.60
N ASP A 63 -0.86 0.27 6.63
CA ASP A 63 -0.16 -0.18 7.84
C ASP A 63 -0.04 0.95 8.88
N ILE A 64 0.22 2.19 8.45
CA ILE A 64 0.20 3.39 9.33
C ILE A 64 -1.21 3.65 9.86
N LYS A 65 -2.27 3.38 9.10
CA LYS A 65 -3.61 3.65 9.59
C LYS A 65 -4.10 2.58 10.57
N SER A 66 -3.70 1.34 10.35
CA SER A 66 -4.14 0.19 11.14
C SER A 66 -3.42 0.05 12.48
N GLY A 67 -2.36 0.82 12.74
CA GLY A 67 -1.56 0.62 13.97
C GLY A 67 -0.32 -0.23 13.77
N LYS A 68 -0.18 -0.90 12.63
CA LYS A 68 0.86 -1.92 12.43
C LYS A 68 2.27 -1.33 12.38
N ILE A 69 2.41 -0.14 11.80
CA ILE A 69 3.66 0.62 11.84
C ILE A 69 3.38 2.05 12.32
N PRO A 70 4.31 2.69 13.04
CA PRO A 70 4.17 4.09 13.38
C PRO A 70 4.31 4.96 12.12
N PRO A 71 3.58 6.09 12.03
CA PRO A 71 3.86 7.09 11.01
C PRO A 71 5.31 7.57 11.16
N ILE A 72 6.05 7.67 10.06
CA ILE A 72 7.35 8.37 10.08
C ILE A 72 7.04 9.85 10.16
N SER A 73 6.98 10.35 11.39
CA SER A 73 6.93 11.77 11.72
C SER A 73 8.32 12.22 12.17
N ALA A 74 8.71 13.44 11.79
CA ALA A 74 9.90 14.08 12.33
C ALA A 74 9.71 14.62 13.77
N THR A 75 8.48 14.63 14.30
CA THR A 75 8.15 15.24 15.58
C THR A 75 7.46 14.26 16.55
N GLN A 76 7.95 14.26 17.79
CA GLN A 76 7.50 13.41 18.89
C GLN A 76 6.00 13.59 19.21
N ALA A 77 5.49 14.82 19.17
CA ALA A 77 4.08 15.13 19.42
C ALA A 77 3.11 14.41 18.45
N THR A 78 3.52 14.17 17.21
CA THR A 78 2.69 13.45 16.23
C THR A 78 2.68 11.94 16.53
N GLN A 79 3.77 11.43 17.09
CA GLN A 79 3.94 10.03 17.47
C GLN A 79 3.12 9.71 18.74
N GLU A 80 3.20 10.58 19.75
CA GLU A 80 2.43 10.49 20.99
C GLU A 80 0.90 10.55 20.72
N LYS A 81 0.47 11.46 19.84
CA LYS A 81 -0.95 11.55 19.45
C LYS A 81 -1.44 10.29 18.73
N TYR A 82 -0.57 9.66 17.95
CA TYR A 82 -0.90 8.41 17.27
C TYR A 82 -0.99 7.23 18.25
N GLU A 83 -0.07 7.14 19.21
CA GLU A 83 -0.10 6.14 20.29
C GLU A 83 -1.38 6.25 21.14
N GLN A 84 -1.78 7.46 21.51
CA GLN A 84 -3.06 7.70 22.21
C GLN A 84 -4.27 7.20 21.41
N GLN A 85 -4.30 7.43 20.10
CA GLN A 85 -5.38 6.91 19.24
C GLN A 85 -5.40 5.38 19.16
N LEU A 86 -4.26 4.71 19.27
CA LEU A 86 -4.20 3.25 19.32
C LEU A 86 -4.76 2.72 20.63
N ILE A 87 -4.42 3.35 21.75
CA ILE A 87 -4.95 3.00 23.07
C ILE A 87 -6.48 3.16 23.09
N GLU A 88 -7.01 4.31 22.64
CA GLU A 88 -8.47 4.52 22.59
C GLU A 88 -9.21 3.51 21.70
N LYS A 89 -8.60 3.08 20.58
CA LYS A 89 -9.18 2.05 19.72
C LYS A 89 -9.21 0.69 20.41
N ALA A 90 -8.10 0.31 21.07
CA ALA A 90 -8.00 -0.95 21.80
C ALA A 90 -9.00 -1.01 22.96
N GLU A 91 -9.18 0.09 23.70
CA GLU A 91 -10.17 0.19 24.77
C GLU A 91 -11.60 0.03 24.23
N LYS A 92 -11.94 0.70 23.12
CA LYS A 92 -13.26 0.56 22.47
C LYS A 92 -13.53 -0.86 21.96
N GLU A 93 -12.53 -1.53 21.41
CA GLU A 93 -12.68 -2.94 21.00
C GLU A 93 -12.84 -3.87 22.20
N ALA A 94 -12.07 -3.66 23.27
CA ALA A 94 -12.18 -4.43 24.50
C ALA A 94 -13.56 -4.24 25.16
N GLU A 95 -14.11 -3.03 25.13
CA GLU A 95 -15.44 -2.73 25.66
C GLU A 95 -16.55 -3.38 24.81
N LYS A 96 -16.44 -3.35 23.48
CA LYS A 96 -17.32 -4.11 22.58
C LYS A 96 -17.25 -5.62 22.81
N LEU A 97 -16.06 -6.15 23.11
CA LEU A 97 -15.87 -7.56 23.46
C LEU A 97 -16.53 -7.90 24.80
N LYS A 98 -16.35 -7.06 25.83
CA LYS A 98 -17.02 -7.24 27.13
C LYS A 98 -18.55 -7.24 27.00
N GLN A 99 -19.11 -6.35 26.18
CA GLN A 99 -20.56 -6.31 25.91
C GLN A 99 -21.08 -7.53 25.15
N ARG A 100 -20.22 -8.27 24.44
CA ARG A 100 -20.59 -9.52 23.74
C ARG A 100 -20.48 -10.76 24.61
N VAL A 101 -19.74 -10.69 25.70
CA VAL A 101 -19.44 -11.83 26.61
C VAL A 101 -20.22 -11.72 27.92
N SER A 102 -20.81 -10.55 28.21
CA SER A 102 -21.81 -10.34 29.29
C SER A 102 -23.23 -10.56 28.80
#